data_AF-A0A3S3K2W9-F1
#
_entry.id   AF-A0A3S3K2W9-F1
#
_cell.length_a   1.000
_cell.length_b   1.000
_cell.length_c   1.000
_cell.angle_alpha   90.00
_cell.angle_beta   90.00
_cell.angle_gamma   90.00
#
_symmetry.space_group_name_H-M   'P 1'
#
loop_
_entity.id
_entity.type
_entity.pdbx_description
1 polymer ?
#
loop_
_entity_poly.entity_id
_entity_poly.type
_entity_poly.pdbx_seq_one_letter_code
_entity_poly.pdbx_strand_id
1 'polypeptide(L)' 'MNMTYKAVQDVLRKAGIVISKKGELHRINFFSGLENTAYYTTSLEDALDRGLAMARAAERLPASTFAKSRGRPASAHFG' A
#
# COMPACT_ATOMS: atom_id res chain seq x y z
N MET A 1 16.08 -10.33 17.78
CA MET A 1 15.60 -11.15 16.64
C MET A 1 16.07 -10.48 15.36
N ASN A 2 16.74 -11.19 14.45
CA ASN A 2 17.20 -10.58 13.20
C ASN A 2 15.98 -10.45 12.26
N MET A 3 15.49 -9.23 12.03
CA MET A 3 14.31 -8.99 11.21
C MET A 3 14.64 -9.27 9.75
N THR A 4 13.98 -10.26 9.15
CA THR A 4 14.21 -10.64 7.74
C THR A 4 13.13 -10.06 6.86
N TYR A 5 13.48 -9.80 5.59
CA TYR A 5 12.50 -9.36 4.58
C TYR A 5 11.29 -10.30 4.49
N LYS A 6 11.53 -11.62 4.58
CA LYS A 6 10.45 -12.62 4.51
C LYS A 6 9.50 -12.52 5.72
N ALA A 7 10.04 -12.34 6.92
CA ALA A 7 9.21 -12.14 8.11
C ALA A 7 8.35 -10.88 8.00
N VAL A 8 8.92 -9.75 7.56
CA VAL A 8 8.18 -8.51 7.34
C VAL A 8 7.11 -8.69 6.26
N GLN A 9 7.45 -9.35 5.16
CA GLN A 9 6.53 -9.63 4.06
C GLN A 9 5.32 -10.47 4.52
N ASP A 10 5.54 -11.51 5.32
CA ASP A 10 4.47 -12.37 5.81
C ASP A 10 3.54 -11.62 6.77
N VAL A 11 4.09 -10.75 7.63
CA VAL A 11 3.29 -9.89 8.53
C VAL A 11 2.45 -8.89 7.74
N LEU A 12 3.07 -8.15 6.81
CA LEU A 12 2.36 -7.14 6.02
C LEU A 12 1.26 -7.74 5.14
N ARG A 13 1.51 -8.90 4.53
CA ARG A 13 0.51 -9.58 3.68
C ARG A 13 -0.71 -10.02 4.47
N LYS A 14 -0.53 -10.51 5.70
CA LYS A 14 -1.65 -10.84 6.59
C LYS A 14 -2.50 -9.62 6.94
N ALA A 15 -1.89 -8.44 6.94
CA ALA A 15 -2.57 -7.16 7.16
C ALA A 15 -3.10 -6.50 5.85
N GLY A 16 -3.06 -7.20 4.70
CA GLY A 16 -3.54 -6.66 3.42
C GLY A 16 -2.58 -5.69 2.72
N ILE A 17 -1.33 -5.62 3.19
CA ILE A 17 -0.28 -4.76 2.64
C ILE A 17 0.74 -5.61 1.87
N VAL A 18 1.10 -5.16 0.68
CA VAL A 18 2.11 -5.79 -0.17
C VAL A 18 3.41 -5.03 -0.02
N ILE A 19 4.52 -5.76 0.16
CA ILE A 19 5.87 -5.24 0.08
C ILE A 19 6.60 -5.80 -1.16
N SER A 20 7.27 -4.92 -1.90
CA SER A 20 8.22 -5.26 -2.96
C SER A 20 9.57 -4.56 -2.74
N LYS A 21 10.63 -5.09 -3.36
CA LYS A 21 12.00 -4.56 -3.26
C LYS A 21 12.55 -4.27 -4.66
N LYS A 22 13.15 -3.10 -4.85
CA LYS A 22 13.92 -2.72 -6.04
C LYS A 22 15.26 -2.16 -5.59
N GLY A 23 16.34 -2.93 -5.79
CA GLY A 23 17.65 -2.58 -5.21
C GLY A 23 17.54 -2.56 -3.69
N GLU A 24 17.94 -1.47 -3.04
CA GLU A 24 17.83 -1.28 -1.59
C GLU A 24 16.49 -0.69 -1.15
N LEU A 25 15.67 -0.24 -2.10
CA LEU A 25 14.41 0.42 -1.81
C LEU A 25 13.28 -0.60 -1.64
N HIS A 26 12.62 -0.55 -0.50
CA HIS A 26 11.38 -1.24 -0.20
C HIS A 26 10.19 -0.35 -0.55
N ARG A 27 9.19 -0.94 -1.20
CA ARG A 27 7.90 -0.31 -1.52
C ARG A 27 6.82 -1.08 -0.80
N ILE A 28 6.04 -0.42 0.03
CA ILE A 28 4.83 -0.97 0.65
C ILE A 28 3.59 -0.29 0.09
N ASN A 29 2.52 -1.04 -0.13
CA ASN A 29 1.24 -0.49 -0.60
C ASN A 29 0.06 -1.42 -0.25
N PHE A 30 -1.16 -0.91 -0.36
CA PHE A 30 -2.37 -1.75 -0.31
C PHE A 30 -2.38 -2.77 -1.45
N PHE A 31 -3.07 -3.89 -1.24
CA PHE A 31 -3.42 -4.79 -2.35
C PHE A 31 -4.23 -4.00 -3.39
N SER A 32 -3.77 -3.96 -4.65
CA SER A 32 -4.29 -3.10 -5.73
C SER A 32 -4.14 -1.58 -5.54
N GLY A 33 -3.32 -1.14 -4.57
CA GLY A 33 -3.07 0.27 -4.30
C GLY A 33 -2.43 1.02 -5.47
N LEU A 34 -2.84 2.28 -5.65
CA LEU A 34 -2.28 3.18 -6.65
C LEU A 34 -0.85 3.61 -6.26
N GLU A 35 -0.09 4.10 -7.23
CA GLU A 35 1.30 4.50 -6.99
C GLU A 35 1.44 5.62 -5.96
N ASN A 36 0.49 6.55 -5.90
CA ASN A 36 0.48 7.65 -4.93
C ASN A 36 0.14 7.21 -3.49
N THR A 37 -0.34 5.98 -3.28
CA THR A 37 -0.55 5.42 -1.94
C THR A 37 0.63 4.56 -1.48
N ALA A 38 1.65 4.39 -2.32
CA ALA A 38 2.83 3.64 -1.97
C ALA A 38 3.73 4.44 -1.01
N TYR A 39 4.36 3.72 -0.09
CA TYR A 39 5.42 4.25 0.75
C TYR A 39 6.74 3.57 0.42
N TYR A 40 7.80 4.36 0.38
CA TYR A 40 9.14 3.94 -0.03
C TYR A 40 10.12 4.17 1.11
N THR A 41 10.91 3.16 1.43
CA THR A 41 11.89 3.21 2.51
C THR A 41 13.02 2.23 2.25
N THR A 42 14.20 2.47 2.81
CA THR A 42 15.34 1.54 2.75
C THR A 42 15.45 0.67 4.01
N SER A 43 14.62 0.92 5.03
CA SER A 43 14.60 0.16 6.28
C SER A 43 13.45 -0.84 6.31
N LEU A 44 13.75 -2.08 6.71
CA LEU A 44 12.74 -3.11 6.95
C LEU A 44 11.84 -2.79 8.14
N GLU A 45 12.39 -2.15 9.18
CA GLU A 45 11.66 -1.77 10.38
C GLU A 45 10.62 -0.69 10.05
N ASP A 46 11.04 0.34 9.31
CA ASP A 46 10.15 1.41 8.86
C ASP A 46 9.08 0.88 7.88
N ALA A 47 9.45 -0.07 7.01
CA ALA A 47 8.49 -0.73 6.12
C ALA A 47 7.41 -1.49 6.91
N LEU A 48 7.80 -2.16 8.00
CA LEU A 48 6.89 -2.87 8.88
C LEU A 48 5.95 -1.90 9.61
N ASP A 49 6.52 -0.92 10.30
CA ASP A 49 5.76 0.03 11.12
C ASP A 49 4.77 0.82 10.26
N ARG A 50 5.24 1.36 9.14
CA ARG A 50 4.40 2.14 8.24
C ARG A 50 3.32 1.27 7.58
N GLY A 51 3.66 0.04 7.20
CA GLY A 51 2.68 -0.88 6.61
C GLY A 51 1.58 -1.26 7.59
N LEU A 52 1.90 -1.54 8.85
CA LEU A 52 0.89 -1.79 9.87
C LEU A 52 0.02 -0.55 10.14
N ALA A 53 0.60 0.65 10.12
CA ALA A 53 -0.17 1.88 10.23
C ALA A 53 -1.13 2.07 9.05
N MET A 54 -0.71 1.75 7.82
CA MET A 54 -1.58 1.78 6.63
C MET A 54 -2.76 0.81 6.75
N ALA A 55 -2.52 -0.43 7.19
CA ALA A 55 -3.56 -1.43 7.39
C ALA A 55 -4.61 -0.97 8.41
N ARG A 56 -4.16 -0.46 9.58
CA ARG A 56 -5.06 0.09 10.61
C ARG A 56 -5.87 1.29 10.13
N ALA A 57 -5.28 2.13 9.28
CA ALA A 57 -5.99 3.27 8.70
C ALA A 57 -7.09 2.80 7.73
N ALA A 58 -6.84 1.75 6.95
CA ALA A 58 -7.84 1.17 6.05
C ALA A 58 -9.03 0.54 6.80
N GLU A 59 -8.78 -0.14 7.93
CA GLU A 59 -9.84 -0.69 8.78
C GLU A 59 -10.74 0.39 9.41
N ARG A 60 -10.20 1.59 9.64
CA ARG A 60 -10.94 2.73 10.22
C ARG A 60 -11.73 3.53 9.19
N LEU A 61 -11.47 3.33 7.89
CA LEU A 61 -12.20 3.99 6.83
C LEU A 61 -13.44 3.15 6.48
N PRO A 62 -14.67 3.69 6.63
CA PRO A 62 -15.86 2.98 6.16
C PRO A 62 -15.74 2.72 4.65
N ALA A 63 -16.18 1.53 4.21
CA ALA A 63 -16.06 1.02 2.84
C ALA A 63 -16.63 1.94 1.73
N SER A 64 -17.27 3.06 2.08
CA SER A 64 -17.81 4.04 1.16
C SER A 64 -16.75 4.95 0.51
N THR A 65 -15.52 5.04 1.03
CA THR A 65 -14.48 5.94 0.48
C THR A 65 -13.57 5.28 -0.57
N PHE A 66 -13.45 3.95 -0.58
CA PHE A 66 -12.64 3.22 -1.57
C PHE A 66 -13.34 3.02 -2.93
N ALA A 67 -14.62 3.39 -3.03
CA ALA A 67 -15.41 3.28 -4.26
C ALA A 67 -15.59 4.62 -5.00
N LYS A 68 -14.56 5.46 -5.11
CA LYS A 68 -14.64 6.64 -6.01
C LYS A 68 -13.31 7.02 -6.65
N SER A 69 -12.76 6.12 -7.46
CA SER A 69 -11.80 6.50 -8.51
C SER A 69 -11.91 5.64 -9.78
N ARG A 70 -13.08 5.03 -10.03
CA ARG A 70 -13.45 4.51 -11.35
C ARG A 70 -14.40 5.47 -12.03
N GLY A 71 -13.83 6.46 -12.69
CA GLY A 71 -14.56 7.46 -13.47
C GLY A 71 -13.59 8.26 -14.31
N ARG A 72 -13.07 7.63 -15.38
CA ARG A 72 -12.52 8.35 -16.52
C ARG A 72 -13.73 8.81 -17.34
N PRO A 73 -14.03 10.11 -17.52
CA PRO A 73 -14.88 10.50 -18.64
C PRO A 73 -13.97 10.60 -19.87
N ALA A 74 -14.00 9.54 -20.69
CA ALA A 74 -13.68 9.65 -22.10
C ALA A 74 -14.99 9.90 -22.85
N SER A 75 -15.19 11.13 -23.32
CA SER A 75 -16.11 11.54 -24.40
C SER A 75 -16.23 13.08 -24.31
N ALA A 76 -15.69 13.88 -25.23
CA ALA A 76 -16.17 14.14 -26.59
C ALA A 76 -17.58 14.78 -26.63
N HIS A 77 -17.66 15.87 -27.42
CA HIS A 77 -18.82 16.68 -27.82
C HIS A 77 -19.32 17.79 -26.90
N PHE A 78 -19.09 19.03 -27.35
CA PHE A 78 -20.00 20.19 -27.46
C PHE A 78 -19.15 21.26 -28.18
N GLY A 79 -19.52 21.93 -29.27
CA GLY A 79 -20.72 22.06 -30.09
C GLY A 79 -20.39 23.21 -31.04
#